data_AF-A0A2E8SUV9-F1
#
_entry.id   AF-A0A2E8SUV9-F1
#
_cell.length_a   1.000
_cell.length_b   1.000
_cell.length_c   1.000
_cell.angle_alpha   90.00
_cell.angle_beta   90.00
_cell.angle_gamma   90.00
#
_symmetry.space_group_name_H-M   'P 1'
#
loop_
_entity.id
_entity.type
_entity.pdbx_description
1 polymer ?
#
loop_
_entity_poly.entity_id
_entity_poly.type
_entity_poly.pdbx_seq_one_letter_code
_entity_poly.pdbx_strand_id
1 'polypeptide(L)'
;MGNMPKKSTTFDVAPEMPIPTRRQKRDTTEWAIDLMAVSATIFAILVSMDFGPLNLTDDNAIFVRNLMIGLSTLFWIAAIRLDISAKKNSEKQFELQMSNYETMRTKWVELASQRLEIEAKKN
;
A
#
# COMPACT_ATOMS: atom_id res chain seq x y z
N MET A 1 -3.87 -9.92 -40.32
CA MET A 1 -5.11 -9.37 -39.73
C MET A 1 -5.28 -9.97 -38.36
N GLY A 2 -4.83 -9.28 -37.32
CA GLY A 2 -4.91 -9.77 -35.93
C GLY A 2 -6.32 -9.59 -35.40
N ASN A 3 -6.90 -10.67 -34.86
CA ASN A 3 -8.19 -10.65 -34.20
C ASN A 3 -8.17 -9.64 -33.04
N MET A 4 -8.88 -8.53 -33.21
CA MET A 4 -9.22 -7.67 -32.07
C MET A 4 -10.10 -8.49 -31.11
N PRO A 5 -9.82 -8.46 -29.80
CA PRO A 5 -10.73 -9.05 -28.83
C PRO A 5 -12.08 -8.32 -28.94
N LYS A 6 -13.13 -9.08 -29.25
CA LYS A 6 -14.51 -8.59 -29.20
C LYS A 6 -14.70 -7.98 -27.81
N LYS A 7 -15.07 -6.70 -27.75
CA LYS A 7 -15.55 -6.05 -26.52
C LYS A 7 -16.71 -6.89 -25.99
N SER A 8 -16.46 -7.77 -25.03
CA SER A 8 -17.51 -8.41 -24.26
C SER A 8 -18.21 -7.30 -23.51
N THR A 9 -19.50 -7.15 -23.76
CA THR A 9 -20.41 -6.38 -22.93
C THR A 9 -20.17 -6.77 -21.47
N THR A 10 -19.82 -5.77 -20.65
CA THR A 10 -19.23 -5.90 -19.30
C THR A 10 -20.12 -6.60 -18.25
N PHE A 11 -21.24 -7.19 -18.66
CA PHE A 11 -22.26 -7.80 -17.81
C PHE A 11 -22.68 -9.21 -18.23
N ASP A 12 -21.97 -9.85 -19.18
CA ASP A 12 -22.25 -11.26 -19.51
C ASP A 12 -21.67 -12.24 -18.48
N VAL A 13 -20.73 -11.80 -17.66
CA VAL A 13 -20.08 -12.58 -16.60
C VAL A 13 -20.41 -11.94 -15.25
N ALA A 14 -20.73 -12.76 -14.25
CA ALA A 14 -20.97 -12.27 -12.90
C ALA A 14 -19.72 -11.51 -12.39
N PRO A 15 -19.89 -10.34 -11.75
CA PRO A 15 -18.76 -9.60 -11.23
C PRO A 15 -18.01 -10.43 -10.18
N GLU A 16 -16.68 -10.31 -10.18
CA GLU A 16 -15.80 -10.99 -9.21
C GLU A 16 -15.74 -10.22 -7.89
N MET A 17 -15.77 -10.94 -6.77
CA MET A 17 -15.69 -10.34 -5.45
C MET A 17 -14.27 -9.81 -5.19
N PRO A 18 -14.10 -8.58 -4.71
CA PRO A 18 -12.78 -8.05 -4.36
C PRO A 18 -12.18 -8.84 -3.21
N ILE A 19 -10.90 -9.19 -3.31
CA ILE A 19 -10.18 -9.93 -2.28
C ILE A 19 -9.52 -8.92 -1.33
N PRO A 20 -9.71 -9.05 -0.01
CA PRO A 20 -9.04 -8.19 0.95
C PRO A 20 -7.52 -8.35 0.84
N THR A 21 -6.82 -7.28 0.51
CA THR A 21 -5.36 -7.25 0.51
C THR A 21 -4.86 -6.60 1.78
N ARG A 22 -3.90 -7.24 2.47
CA ARG A 22 -3.34 -6.73 3.72
C ARG A 22 -2.58 -5.41 3.54
N ARG A 23 -2.02 -5.18 2.35
CA ARG A 23 -1.30 -3.94 2.01
C ARG A 23 -1.39 -3.72 0.50
N GLN A 24 -1.68 -2.49 0.09
CA GLN A 24 -1.49 -2.06 -1.29
C GLN A 24 0.01 -1.98 -1.60
N LYS A 25 0.42 -2.07 -2.88
CA LYS A 25 1.84 -2.06 -3.27
C LYS A 25 2.61 -0.96 -2.52
N ARG A 26 3.69 -1.37 -1.85
CA ARG A 26 4.56 -0.50 -1.06
C ARG A 26 5.19 0.54 -1.97
N ASP A 27 5.03 1.81 -1.62
CA ASP A 27 5.55 2.90 -2.44
C ASP A 27 7.08 2.99 -2.32
N THR A 28 7.72 3.56 -3.34
CA THR A 28 9.19 3.72 -3.41
C THR A 28 9.69 4.65 -2.30
N THR A 29 8.85 5.61 -1.90
CA THR A 29 9.09 6.56 -0.80
C THR A 29 9.13 5.88 0.57
N GLU A 30 8.22 4.94 0.83
CA GLU A 30 8.21 4.12 2.05
C GLU A 30 9.48 3.26 2.15
N TRP A 31 9.91 2.68 1.03
CA TRP A 31 11.19 1.97 0.94
C TRP A 31 12.40 2.86 1.25
N ALA A 32 12.43 4.08 0.70
CA ALA A 32 13.52 5.01 0.93
C ALA A 32 13.62 5.42 2.41
N ILE A 33 12.47 5.66 3.07
CA ILE A 33 12.42 6.05 4.48
C ILE A 33 12.87 4.90 5.39
N ASP A 34 12.46 3.66 5.11
CA ASP A 34 12.97 2.50 5.84
C ASP A 34 14.48 2.35 5.71
N LEU A 35 15.03 2.53 4.50
CA LEU A 35 16.47 2.48 4.25
C LEU A 35 17.22 3.60 5.00
N MET A 36 16.67 4.80 5.04
CA MET A 36 17.22 5.92 5.83
C MET A 36 17.16 5.64 7.33
N ALA A 37 16.07 5.04 7.83
CA ALA A 37 15.95 4.68 9.25
C ALA A 37 17.00 3.64 9.64
N VAL A 38 17.17 2.59 8.82
CA VAL A 38 18.15 1.53 9.06
C VAL A 38 19.57 2.08 8.99
N SER A 39 19.91 2.87 7.97
CA SER A 39 21.25 3.45 7.83
C SER A 39 21.58 4.42 8.96
N ALA A 40 20.64 5.28 9.37
CA ALA A 40 20.80 6.17 10.51
C ALA A 40 20.99 5.38 11.83
N THR A 41 20.28 4.26 12.00
CA THR A 41 20.42 3.39 13.17
C THR A 41 21.81 2.74 13.23
N ILE A 42 22.27 2.19 12.11
CA ILE A 42 23.62 1.59 12.01
C ILE A 42 24.68 2.65 12.32
N PHE A 43 24.55 3.84 11.72
CA PHE A 43 25.50 4.93 11.96
C PHE A 43 25.51 5.37 13.43
N ALA A 44 24.34 5.53 14.05
CA ALA A 44 24.23 5.88 15.47
C ALA A 44 24.86 4.82 16.40
N ILE A 45 24.75 3.53 16.06
CA ILE A 45 25.39 2.42 16.79
C ILE A 45 26.91 2.48 16.63
N LEU A 46 27.41 2.63 15.39
CA LEU A 46 28.85 2.68 15.12
C LEU A 46 29.54 3.85 15.83
N VAL A 47 28.89 5.03 15.85
CA VAL A 47 29.35 6.19 16.62
C VAL A 47 29.25 5.94 18.13
N SER A 48 28.27 5.15 18.59
CA SER A 48 28.11 4.84 20.01
C SER A 48 29.08 3.81 20.56
N MET A 49 29.65 2.97 19.69
CA MET A 49 30.63 1.93 20.03
C MET A 49 32.08 2.40 19.87
N ASP A 50 32.31 3.68 19.61
CA ASP A 50 33.63 4.27 19.31
C ASP A 50 34.39 3.45 18.25
N PHE A 51 33.67 3.01 17.21
CA PHE A 51 34.20 2.09 16.23
C PHE A 51 35.25 2.77 15.34
N GLY A 52 36.53 2.51 15.64
CA GLY A 52 37.70 2.83 14.80
C GLY A 52 37.70 4.28 14.27
N PRO A 53 37.49 4.50 12.95
CA PRO A 53 37.55 5.82 12.33
C PRO A 53 36.44 6.80 12.77
N LEU A 54 35.43 6.32 13.50
CA LEU A 54 34.32 7.12 14.02
C LEU A 54 34.44 7.40 15.52
N ASN A 55 35.60 7.13 16.12
CA ASN A 55 35.88 7.50 17.50
C ASN A 55 35.98 9.02 17.60
N LEU A 56 34.92 9.63 18.12
CA LEU A 56 34.81 11.07 18.27
C LEU A 56 34.97 11.35 19.77
N THR A 57 36.14 11.85 20.17
CA THR A 57 36.52 12.06 21.59
C THR A 57 36.23 13.47 22.13
N ASP A 58 35.89 14.43 21.27
CA ASP A 58 35.68 15.84 21.65
C ASP A 58 34.23 16.13 22.06
N ASP A 59 33.93 17.24 22.75
CA ASP A 59 32.55 17.63 23.09
C ASP A 59 31.62 17.73 21.85
N ASN A 60 32.19 18.10 20.69
CA ASN A 60 31.48 18.10 19.40
C ASN A 60 31.02 16.71 18.96
N ALA A 61 31.72 15.65 19.40
CA ALA A 61 31.36 14.26 19.19
C ALA A 61 30.04 13.88 19.82
N ILE A 62 29.87 14.28 21.09
CA ILE A 62 28.71 13.94 21.92
C ILE A 62 27.47 14.60 21.30
N PHE A 63 27.61 15.83 20.81
CA PHE A 63 26.55 16.51 20.07
C PHE A 63 26.17 15.75 18.79
N VAL A 64 27.14 15.39 17.94
CA VAL A 64 26.89 14.66 16.68
C VAL A 64 26.24 13.30 16.94
N ARG A 65 26.71 12.57 17.95
CA ARG A 65 26.13 11.29 18.38
C ARG A 65 24.66 11.44 18.78
N ASN A 66 24.36 12.41 19.64
CA ASN A 66 22.99 12.66 20.10
C ASN A 66 22.08 13.14 18.96
N LEU A 67 22.60 13.96 18.04
CA LEU A 67 21.87 14.39 16.85
C LEU A 67 21.52 13.20 15.96
N MET A 68 22.46 12.28 15.73
CA MET A 68 22.25 11.08 14.92
C MET A 68 21.25 10.10 15.55
N ILE A 69 21.29 9.93 16.87
CA ILE A 69 20.28 9.17 17.61
C ILE A 69 18.90 9.83 17.45
N GLY A 70 18.83 11.16 17.57
CA GLY A 70 17.60 11.93 17.37
C GLY A 70 17.02 11.75 15.96
N LEU A 71 17.85 11.87 14.92
CA LEU A 71 17.45 11.68 13.53
C LEU A 71 16.99 10.25 13.24
N SER A 72 17.70 9.25 13.77
CA SER A 72 17.29 7.84 13.67
C SER A 72 15.90 7.64 14.26
N THR A 73 15.66 8.18 15.46
CA THR A 73 14.34 8.08 16.13
C THR A 73 13.24 8.75 15.30
N LEU A 74 13.52 9.91 14.70
CA LEU A 74 12.57 10.60 13.82
C LEU A 74 12.24 9.79 12.57
N PHE A 75 13.23 9.14 11.94
CA PHE A 75 13.00 8.28 10.79
C PHE A 75 12.14 7.06 11.15
N TRP A 76 12.36 6.45 12.31
CA TRP A 76 11.51 5.35 12.79
C TRP A 76 10.07 5.79 13.05
N ILE A 77 9.86 6.97 13.63
CA ILE A 77 8.50 7.53 13.81
C ILE A 77 7.84 7.75 12.44
N ALA A 78 8.57 8.26 11.46
CA ALA A 78 8.06 8.45 10.11
C ALA A 78 7.69 7.12 9.44
N ALA A 79 8.56 6.10 9.55
CA ALA A 79 8.31 4.75 9.03
C ALA A 79 7.03 4.14 9.63
N ILE A 80 6.86 4.22 10.95
CA ILE A 80 5.65 3.72 11.63
C ILE A 80 4.40 4.46 11.17
N ARG A 81 4.46 5.79 11.03
CA ARG A 81 3.31 6.57 10.54
C ARG A 81 2.92 6.19 9.11
N LEU A 82 3.90 5.94 8.24
CA LEU A 82 3.64 5.49 6.88
C LEU A 82 3.00 4.12 6.85
N ASP A 83 3.46 3.17 7.68
CA ASP A 83 2.88 1.83 7.75
C ASP A 83 1.41 1.86 8.22
N ILE A 84 1.10 2.70 9.22
CA ILE A 84 -0.28 2.94 9.68
C ILE A 84 -1.13 3.58 8.57
N SER A 85 -0.58 4.57 7.86
CA SER A 85 -1.25 5.24 6.75
C SER A 85 -1.53 4.29 5.58
N ALA A 86 -0.56 3.44 5.23
CA ALA A 86 -0.69 2.43 4.19
C ALA A 86 -1.81 1.43 4.52
N LYS A 87 -1.89 0.98 5.77
CA LYS A 87 -2.97 0.09 6.24
C LYS A 87 -4.34 0.74 6.11
N LYS A 88 -4.48 1.98 6.61
CA LYS A 88 -5.74 2.74 6.52
C LYS A 88 -6.16 2.99 5.07
N ASN A 89 -5.20 3.22 4.18
CA ASN A 89 -5.47 3.41 2.76
C ASN A 89 -5.90 2.11 2.09
N SER A 90 -5.29 0.96 2.41
CA SER A 90 -5.74 -0.33 1.88
C SER A 90 -7.16 -0.68 2.32
N GLU A 91 -7.54 -0.37 3.56
CA GLU A 91 -8.90 -0.57 4.06
C GLU A 91 -9.90 0.28 3.27
N LYS A 92 -9.63 1.58 3.09
CA LYS A 92 -10.48 2.48 2.29
C LYS A 92 -10.63 2.04 0.84
N GLN A 93 -9.55 1.56 0.23
CA GLN A 93 -9.56 1.07 -1.15
C GLN A 93 -10.40 -0.20 -1.27
N PHE A 94 -10.29 -1.10 -0.29
CA PHE A 94 -11.14 -2.28 -0.23
C PHE A 94 -12.62 -1.92 -0.08
N GLU A 95 -12.96 -0.98 0.81
CA GLU A 95 -14.35 -0.49 0.96
C GLU A 95 -14.90 0.09 -0.34
N LEU A 96 -14.11 0.90 -1.06
CA LEU A 96 -14.49 1.44 -2.37
C LEU A 96 -14.70 0.33 -3.41
N GLN A 97 -13.80 -0.65 -3.46
CA GLN A 97 -13.93 -1.79 -4.38
C GLN A 97 -15.16 -2.63 -4.04
N MET A 98 -15.47 -2.83 -2.77
CA MET A 98 -16.65 -3.56 -2.32
C MET A 98 -17.94 -2.83 -2.69
N SER A 99 -18.00 -1.51 -2.48
CA SER A 99 -19.15 -0.69 -2.90
C SER A 99 -19.38 -0.73 -4.42
N ASN A 100 -18.30 -0.67 -5.20
CA ASN A 100 -18.38 -0.81 -6.65
C ASN A 100 -18.84 -2.21 -7.06
N TYR A 101 -18.34 -3.24 -6.39
CA TYR A 101 -18.75 -4.62 -6.61
C TYR A 101 -20.24 -4.82 -6.37
N GLU A 102 -20.77 -4.31 -5.25
CA GLU A 102 -22.19 -4.37 -4.94
C GLU A 102 -23.05 -3.70 -6.01
N THR A 103 -22.62 -2.52 -6.48
CA THR A 103 -23.29 -1.79 -7.56
C THR A 103 -23.27 -2.56 -8.89
N MET A 104 -22.15 -3.21 -9.22
CA MET A 104 -22.04 -4.03 -10.44
C MET A 104 -22.90 -5.29 -10.33
N ARG A 105 -22.93 -5.90 -9.14
CA ARG A 105 -23.71 -7.12 -8.86
C ARG A 105 -25.21 -6.85 -8.99
N THR A 106 -25.71 -5.74 -8.44
CA THR A 106 -27.14 -5.40 -8.56
C THR A 106 -27.55 -5.19 -10.02
N LYS A 107 -26.77 -4.42 -10.78
CA LYS A 107 -26.99 -4.22 -12.22
C LYS A 107 -26.94 -5.53 -13.01
N TRP A 108 -26.03 -6.43 -12.65
CA TRP A 108 -25.92 -7.73 -13.29
C TRP A 108 -27.17 -8.59 -13.05
N VAL A 109 -27.68 -8.64 -11.81
CA VAL A 109 -28.91 -9.36 -11.47
C VAL A 109 -30.12 -8.76 -12.20
N GLU A 110 -30.21 -7.43 -12.28
CA GLU A 110 -31.30 -6.73 -12.98
C GLU A 110 -31.29 -7.03 -14.49
N LEU A 111 -30.11 -7.03 -15.13
CA LEU A 111 -29.98 -7.40 -16.53
C LEU A 111 -30.31 -8.88 -16.78
N ALA A 112 -29.88 -9.76 -15.87
CA ALA A 112 -30.19 -11.19 -15.95
C ALA A 112 -31.70 -11.45 -15.81
N SER A 113 -32.40 -10.75 -14.92
CA SER A 113 -33.86 -10.87 -14.78
C SER A 113 -34.59 -10.35 -16.01
N GLN A 114 -34.18 -9.20 -16.57
CA GLN A 114 -34.76 -8.67 -17.81
C GLN A 114 -34.58 -9.64 -19.00
N ARG A 115 -33.42 -10.30 -19.11
CA ARG A 115 -33.17 -11.32 -20.14
C ARG A 115 -34.13 -12.51 -19.98
N LEU A 116 -34.31 -13.00 -18.75
CA LEU A 116 -35.26 -14.08 -18.46
C LEU A 116 -36.71 -13.68 -18.80
N GLU A 117 -37.13 -12.45 -18.50
CA GLU A 117 -38.48 -11.98 -18.86
C GLU A 117 -38.70 -11.91 -20.38
N ILE A 118 -37.67 -11.49 -21.14
CA ILE A 118 -37.74 -11.44 -22.60
C ILE A 118 -37.82 -12.86 -23.18
N GLU A 119 -37.02 -13.80 -22.66
CA GLU A 119 -37.08 -15.21 -23.06
C GLU A 119 -38.43 -15.84 -22.73
N ALA A 120 -38.99 -15.55 -21.54
CA ALA A 120 -40.30 -16.03 -21.14
C ALA A 120 -41.45 -15.47 -21.98
N LYS A 121 -41.34 -14.24 -22.50
CA LYS A 121 -42.33 -13.65 -23.43
C LYS A 121 -42.22 -14.15 -24.86
N LYS A 122 -41.08 -14.76 -25.21
CA LYS A 122 -40.78 -15.24 -26.57
C LYS A 122 -41.17 -16.70 -26.77
N ASN A 123 -41.29 -17.45 -25.68
CA ASN A 123 -41.91 -18.79 -25.61
C ASN A 123 -43.41 -18.68 -25.32
#